data_AF-A0A2S6AZS8-F1
#
_entry.id   AF-A0A2S6AZS8-F1
#
_cell.length_a   1.000
_cell.length_b   1.000
_cell.length_c   1.000
_cell.angle_alpha   90.00
_cell.angle_beta   90.00
_cell.angle_gamma   90.00
#
_symmetry.space_group_name_H-M   'P 1'
#
loop_
_entity.id
_entity.type
_entity.pdbx_description
1 polymer ?
#
loop_
_entity_poly.entity_id
_entity_poly.type
_entity_poly.pdbx_seq_one_letter_code
_entity_poly.pdbx_strand_id
1 'polypeptide(L)'
;VNIAVNVAPALWQVKDADTTIYLFGTVHVLKPGIDWFKGGVKQAFDAADELVLEIIEPDNPGEMAQMMAGKAMATDRVALST
;
A
#
# COMPACT_ATOMS: atom_id res chain seq x y z
N VAL A 1 27.09 -0.75 9.01
CA VAL A 1 26.73 -0.16 7.70
C VAL A 1 25.24 -0.39 7.51
N ASN A 2 24.42 0.66 7.61
CA ASN A 2 22.98 0.54 7.43
C ASN A 2 22.70 0.64 5.93
N ILE A 3 22.61 -0.50 5.25
CA ILE A 3 22.30 -0.52 3.82
C ILE A 3 20.79 -0.26 3.72
N ALA A 4 20.41 0.97 3.37
CA ALA A 4 19.05 1.27 2.98
C ALA A 4 18.72 0.43 1.74
N VAL A 5 17.85 -0.57 1.90
CA VAL A 5 17.39 -1.39 0.77
C VAL A 5 16.44 -0.52 -0.04
N ASN A 6 16.87 -0.15 -1.25
CA ASN A 6 16.01 0.59 -2.18
C ASN A 6 14.98 -0.37 -2.77
N VAL A 7 13.72 -0.24 -2.36
CA VAL A 7 12.60 -1.01 -2.89
C VAL A 7 11.75 -0.11 -3.78
N ALA A 8 11.44 -0.60 -4.97
CA ALA A 8 10.58 0.06 -5.95
C ALA A 8 9.49 -0.93 -6.36
N PRO A 9 8.38 -1.00 -5.61
CA PRO A 9 7.28 -1.90 -5.93
C PRO A 9 6.64 -1.51 -7.28
N ALA A 10 6.12 -2.51 -7.98
CA ALA A 10 5.46 -2.30 -9.26
C ALA A 10 4.17 -1.49 -9.09
N LEU A 11 3.94 -0.56 -10.02
CA LEU A 11 2.71 0.23 -10.11
C LEU A 11 2.18 0.09 -11.53
N TRP A 12 0.93 -0.35 -11.67
CA TRP A 12 0.29 -0.50 -12.96
C TRP A 12 -0.55 0.74 -13.26
N GLN A 13 -0.42 1.30 -14.46
CA GLN A 13 -1.21 2.44 -14.90
C GLN A 13 -2.16 2.00 -15.99
N VAL A 14 -3.44 2.34 -15.82
CA VAL A 14 -4.48 2.25 -16.85
C VAL A 14 -5.01 3.66 -17.06
N LYS A 15 -5.04 4.13 -18.30
CA LYS A 15 -5.38 5.51 -18.61
C LYS A 15 -6.19 5.62 -19.90
N ASP A 16 -7.14 6.55 -19.92
CA ASP A 16 -7.81 7.02 -21.12
C ASP A 16 -7.70 8.56 -21.26
N ALA A 17 -8.68 9.19 -21.93
CA ALA A 17 -8.67 10.61 -22.24
C ALA A 17 -8.76 11.50 -20.98
N ASP A 18 -9.50 11.08 -19.97
CA ASP A 18 -9.82 11.89 -18.79
C ASP A 18 -9.62 11.15 -17.45
N THR A 19 -9.37 9.85 -17.50
CA THR A 19 -9.24 9.00 -16.31
C THR A 19 -7.86 8.35 -16.26
N THR A 20 -7.24 8.38 -15.09
CA THR A 20 -6.01 7.62 -14.81
C THR A 20 -6.21 6.81 -13.54
N ILE A 21 -6.12 5.49 -13.65
CA ILE A 21 -6.18 4.56 -12.54
C ILE A 21 -4.78 4.00 -12.32
N TYR A 22 -4.28 4.14 -11.10
CA TYR A 22 -3.08 3.45 -10.65
C TYR A 22 -3.48 2.26 -9.78
N LEU A 23 -3.11 1.06 -10.22
CA LEU A 23 -3.32 -0.15 -9.44
C LEU A 23 -2.02 -0.55 -8.77
N PHE A 24 -2.09 -0.60 -7.44
CA PHE A 24 -1.04 -1.07 -6.57
C PHE A 24 -1.53 -2.36 -5.89
N GLY A 25 -0.66 -3.37 -5.77
CA GLY A 25 -1.02 -4.63 -5.13
C GLY A 25 -1.26 -4.48 -3.63
N THR A 26 -1.25 -5.60 -2.90
CA THR A 26 -1.37 -5.54 -1.44
C THR A 26 -0.14 -4.88 -0.81
N VAL A 27 -0.38 -4.06 0.21
CA VAL A 27 0.68 -3.47 1.04
C VAL A 27 0.61 -4.03 2.44
N HIS A 28 1.78 -4.23 3.04
CA HIS A 28 1.91 -4.67 4.42
C HIS A 28 2.75 -3.67 5.21
N VAL A 29 2.60 -3.69 6.53
CA VAL A 29 3.53 -2.99 7.41
C VAL A 29 4.91 -3.60 7.21
N LEU A 30 5.84 -2.77 6.71
CA LEU A 30 7.23 -3.19 6.47
C LEU A 30 8.08 -2.98 7.72
N LYS A 31 9.24 -3.66 7.77
CA LYS A 31 10.25 -3.43 8.81
C LYS A 31 10.70 -1.97 8.81
N PRO A 32 11.06 -1.39 9.99
CA PRO A 32 11.63 -0.05 10.05
C PRO A 32 12.83 0.13 9.12
N GLY A 33 12.94 1.30 8.49
CA GLY A 33 14.04 1.65 7.59
C GLY A 33 13.85 1.24 6.13
N ILE A 34 12.72 0.60 5.78
CA ILE A 34 12.36 0.34 4.38
C ILE A 34 11.56 1.52 3.83
N ASP A 35 12.17 2.23 2.90
CA ASP A 35 11.61 3.44 2.27
C ASP A 35 10.98 3.10 0.92
N TRP A 36 9.73 2.64 0.95
CA TRP A 36 8.97 2.21 -0.24
C TRP A 36 8.03 3.29 -0.80
N PHE A 37 7.54 4.19 0.06
CA PHE A 37 6.56 5.21 -0.31
C PHE A 37 7.24 6.47 -0.88
N LYS A 38 7.84 6.30 -2.06
CA LYS A 38 8.58 7.35 -2.78
C LYS A 38 8.45 7.20 -4.29
N GLY A 39 9.03 8.14 -5.03
CA GLY A 39 9.09 8.07 -6.50
C GLY A 39 7.69 7.98 -7.13
N GLY A 40 7.53 7.10 -8.12
CA GLY A 40 6.28 6.94 -8.86
C GLY A 40 5.07 6.59 -7.98
N VAL A 41 5.25 5.79 -6.92
CA VAL A 41 4.17 5.46 -5.98
C VAL A 41 3.67 6.70 -5.26
N LYS A 42 4.60 7.48 -4.68
CA LYS A 42 4.22 8.70 -3.96
C LYS A 42 3.62 9.75 -4.91
N GLN A 43 4.19 9.91 -6.11
CA GLN A 43 3.68 10.84 -7.11
C GLN A 43 2.25 10.49 -7.55
N ALA A 44 1.97 9.20 -7.79
CA ALA A 44 0.62 8.75 -8.13
C ALA A 44 -0.36 8.96 -6.97
N PHE A 45 0.05 8.64 -5.74
CA PHE A 45 -0.79 8.83 -4.55
C PHE A 45 -1.11 10.30 -4.29
N ASP A 46 -0.11 11.18 -4.32
CA ASP A 46 -0.29 12.62 -4.06
C ASP A 46 -1.16 13.30 -5.12
N ALA A 47 -1.20 12.76 -6.34
CA ALA A 47 -1.95 13.31 -7.47
C ALA A 47 -3.36 12.71 -7.63
N ALA A 48 -3.69 11.64 -6.90
CA ALA A 48 -4.97 10.96 -7.02
C ALA A 48 -6.07 11.72 -6.28
N ASP A 49 -7.22 11.88 -6.94
CA ASP A 49 -8.40 12.50 -6.34
C ASP A 49 -9.10 11.57 -5.31
N GLU A 50 -8.96 10.26 -5.49
CA GLU A 50 -9.60 9.23 -4.67
C GLU A 50 -8.66 8.06 -4.38
N LEU A 51 -8.79 7.50 -3.17
CA LEU A 51 -8.15 6.25 -2.77
C LEU A 51 -9.21 5.17 -2.54
N VAL A 52 -9.17 4.13 -3.37
CA VAL A 52 -10.00 2.94 -3.22
C VAL A 52 -9.16 1.81 -2.64
N LEU A 53 -9.66 1.15 -1.59
CA LEU A 53 -8.98 0.05 -0.91
C LEU A 53 -9.86 -1.21 -0.91
N GLU A 54 -9.26 -2.37 -1.15
CA GLU A 54 -9.91 -3.67 -0.94
C GLU A 54 -9.73 -4.08 0.53
N ILE A 55 -10.51 -3.47 1.42
CA ILE A 55 -10.51 -3.78 2.85
C ILE A 55 -11.94 -4.00 3.35
N ILE A 56 -12.07 -4.68 4.49
CA ILE A 56 -13.33 -4.69 5.23
C ILE A 56 -13.55 -3.28 5.75
N GLU A 57 -14.65 -2.66 5.34
CA GLU A 57 -15.08 -1.39 5.91
C GLU A 57 -15.72 -1.66 7.28
N PRO A 58 -15.20 -1.07 8.38
CA PRO A 58 -15.84 -1.18 9.68
C PRO A 58 -17.16 -0.40 9.70
N ASP A 59 -18.14 -0.87 10.47
CA ASP A 59 -19.40 -0.15 10.72
C ASP A 59 -19.15 1.27 11.31
N ASN A 60 -18.03 1.44 12.02
CA ASN A 60 -17.57 2.70 12.58
C ASN A 60 -16.24 3.12 11.92
N PRO A 61 -16.20 4.23 11.16
CA PRO A 61 -14.98 4.72 10.52
C PRO A 61 -13.80 4.97 11.49
N GLY A 62 -14.09 5.29 12.76
CA GLY A 62 -13.07 5.50 13.79
C GLY A 62 -12.26 4.25 14.15
N GLU A 63 -12.74 3.07 13.77
CA GLU A 63 -12.12 1.77 14.09
C GLU A 63 -11.19 1.28 12.98
N MET A 64 -11.15 1.95 11.83
CA MET A 64 -10.38 1.52 10.67
C MET A 64 -8.89 1.33 10.98
N ALA A 65 -8.28 2.27 11.72
CA ALA A 65 -6.87 2.17 12.10
C ALA A 65 -6.59 0.95 12.99
N GLN A 66 -7.47 0.64 13.95
CA GLN A 66 -7.32 -0.52 14.83
C GLN A 66 -7.53 -1.83 14.07
N MET A 67 -8.55 -1.89 13.20
CA MET A 67 -8.78 -3.06 12.34
C MET A 67 -7.57 -3.32 11.45
N MET A 68 -7.06 -2.30 10.77
CA MET A 68 -5.88 -2.43 9.90
C MET A 68 -4.66 -2.89 10.67
N ALA A 69 -4.39 -2.34 11.86
CA ALA A 69 -3.28 -2.79 12.70
C ALA A 69 -3.40 -4.27 13.10
N GLY A 70 -4.62 -4.73 13.41
CA GLY A 70 -4.90 -6.13 13.76
C GLY A 70 -4.76 -7.11 12.58
N LYS A 71 -4.99 -6.67 11.34
CA LYS A 71 -4.94 -7.50 10.12
C LYS A 71 -3.62 -7.40 9.35
N ALA A 72 -2.85 -6.32 9.53
CA ALA A 72 -1.64 -6.05 8.76
C ALA A 72 -0.46 -6.97 9.08
N MET A 73 -0.50 -7.67 10.23
CA MET A 73 0.56 -8.56 10.68
C MET A 73 0.21 -10.02 10.37
N ALA A 74 1.03 -10.68 9.55
CA ALA A 74 0.96 -12.12 9.38
C ALA A 74 1.37 -12.82 10.70
N THR A 75 0.45 -13.56 11.32
CA THR A 75 0.66 -14.24 12.61
C THR A 75 1.03 -15.71 12.45
N ASP A 76 0.73 -16.28 11.29
CA ASP A 76 0.97 -17.68 10.92
C ASP A 76 2.40 -17.94 10.41
N ARG A 77 3.17 -16.89 10.14
CA ARG A 77 4.53 -16.90 9.57
C ARG A 77 4.61 -17.54 8.18
N VAL A 78 3.48 -17.69 7.48
CA VAL A 78 3.45 -18.12 6.09
C VAL A 78 3.54 -16.86 5.23
N ALA A 79 4.55 -16.77 4.37
CA ALA A 79 4.66 -15.65 3.45
C ALA A 79 3.56 -15.74 2.37
N LEU A 80 2.98 -14.59 2.00
CA LEU A 80 2.02 -14.50 0.89
C LEU A 80 2.67 -14.62 -0.50
N SER A 81 4.01 -14.65 -0.55
CA SER A 81 4.79 -14.86 -1.76
C SER A 81 5.55 -16.18 -1.67
N THR A 82 5.25 -17.11 -2.57
CA THR A 82 6.17 -18.16 -3.01
C THR A 82 7.22 -17.59 -3.95
#